data_AF-A0AAU8FIY8-F1
#
_entry.id   AF-A0AAU8FIY8-F1
#
_cell.length_a   1.000
_cell.length_b   1.000
_cell.length_c   1.000
_cell.angle_alpha   90.00
_cell.angle_beta   90.00
_cell.angle_gamma   90.00
#
_symmetry.space_group_name_H-M   'P 1'
#
loop_
_entity.id
_entity.type
_entity.pdbx_description
1 polymer ?
#
loop_
_entity_poly.entity_id
_entity_poly.type
_entity_poly.pdbx_seq_one_letter_code
_entity_poly.pdbx_strand_id
1 'polypeptide(L)'
;MIRDKHRSAVLNIPVMAGILYAWAQTVVTGALLFDTFVLYPNIFADVPQSLSASTQFLSRASPGSFFPGLGAFTLATGLVTLWAWRRNRGVLAYFAAGFLLMATFDFVASALYFWPRNTLMFTEGLKVHSAEKLLEVSRQFRSAHWIRVVASVTASFCAMLGLVTAARQSAQNQ
;
A
#
# COMPACT_ATOMS: atom_id res chain seq x y z
N MET A 1 29.58 4.86 -38.58
CA MET A 1 28.70 5.55 -37.61
C MET A 1 27.36 4.81 -37.55
N ILE A 2 27.34 3.67 -36.85
CA ILE A 2 26.23 2.71 -36.83
C ILE A 2 25.45 2.90 -35.53
N ARG A 3 24.35 3.66 -35.64
CA ARG A 3 23.04 3.41 -35.02
C ARG A 3 23.03 2.87 -33.58
N ASP A 4 23.19 3.79 -32.64
CA ASP A 4 22.77 3.64 -31.23
C ASP A 4 21.26 3.91 -31.04
N LYS A 5 20.41 3.57 -32.03
CA LYS A 5 18.95 3.78 -31.98
C LYS A 5 18.19 2.72 -31.17
N HIS A 6 18.88 1.73 -30.61
CA HIS A 6 18.25 0.60 -29.92
C HIS A 6 18.02 0.85 -28.42
N ARG A 7 18.65 1.86 -27.82
CA ARG A 7 18.53 2.14 -26.37
C ARG A 7 17.37 3.07 -25.96
N SER A 8 16.75 3.80 -26.90
CA SER A 8 15.76 4.84 -26.55
C SER A 8 14.30 4.36 -26.48
N ALA A 9 14.00 3.10 -26.82
CA ALA A 9 12.61 2.61 -26.87
C ALA A 9 12.05 2.17 -25.51
N VAL A 10 12.89 1.91 -24.51
CA VAL A 10 12.47 1.25 -23.25
C VAL A 10 12.23 2.23 -22.08
N LEU A 11 12.83 3.43 -22.11
CA LEU A 11 12.55 4.50 -21.14
C LEU A 11 11.77 5.64 -21.79
N ASN A 12 10.47 5.41 -22.02
CA ASN A 12 9.55 6.51 -22.30
C ASN A 12 8.78 6.89 -21.02
N ILE A 13 8.25 8.11 -20.99
CA ILE A 13 7.57 8.68 -19.81
C ILE A 13 6.50 7.73 -19.23
N PRO A 14 5.64 7.06 -20.03
CA PRO A 14 4.67 6.10 -19.49
C PRO A 14 5.30 4.91 -18.76
N VAL A 15 6.35 4.31 -19.31
CA VAL A 15 7.03 3.18 -18.65
C VAL A 15 7.67 3.64 -17.35
N MET A 16 8.32 4.80 -17.33
CA MET A 16 8.92 5.35 -16.11
C MET A 16 7.88 5.63 -15.02
N ALA A 17 6.73 6.21 -15.40
CA ALA A 17 5.62 6.43 -14.47
C ALA A 17 5.13 5.10 -13.87
N GLY A 18 4.91 4.09 -14.73
CA GLY A 18 4.49 2.76 -14.29
C GLY A 18 5.50 2.06 -13.37
N ILE A 19 6.81 2.21 -13.63
CA ILE A 19 7.87 1.67 -12.76
C ILE A 19 7.84 2.34 -11.39
N LEU A 20 7.74 3.67 -11.34
CA LEU A 20 7.67 4.40 -10.08
C LEU A 20 6.45 4.01 -9.26
N TYR A 21 5.28 3.89 -9.89
CA TYR A 21 4.07 3.44 -9.23
C TYR A 21 4.18 1.99 -8.73
N ALA A 22 4.66 1.07 -9.57
CA ALA A 22 4.83 -0.34 -9.19
C ALA A 22 5.84 -0.50 -8.05
N TRP A 23 6.94 0.27 -8.07
CA TRP A 23 7.90 0.32 -6.97
C TRP A 23 7.24 0.81 -5.68
N ALA A 24 6.57 1.96 -5.72
CA ALA A 24 5.89 2.54 -4.56
C ALA A 24 4.87 1.57 -3.96
N GLN A 25 4.03 0.96 -4.79
CA GLN A 25 3.03 -0.02 -4.37
C GLN A 25 3.66 -1.28 -3.77
N THR A 26 4.79 -1.73 -4.31
CA THR A 26 5.54 -2.87 -3.76
C THR A 26 6.12 -2.53 -2.38
N VAL A 27 6.64 -1.32 -2.19
CA VAL A 27 7.14 -0.85 -0.88
C VAL A 27 6.00 -0.77 0.15
N VAL A 28 4.84 -0.23 -0.23
CA VAL A 28 3.63 -0.20 0.63
C VAL A 28 3.24 -1.64 1.03
N THR A 29 3.19 -2.54 0.06
CA THR A 29 2.83 -3.94 0.30
C THR A 29 3.84 -4.62 1.22
N GLY A 30 5.14 -4.42 1.00
CA GLY A 30 6.19 -4.96 1.84
C GLY A 30 6.10 -4.46 3.28
N ALA A 31 5.86 -3.16 3.48
CA ALA A 31 5.65 -2.58 4.80
C ALA A 31 4.39 -3.13 5.47
N LEU A 32 3.31 -3.35 4.72
CA LEU A 32 2.08 -3.95 5.24
C LEU A 32 2.29 -5.41 5.66
N LEU A 33 3.08 -6.19 4.90
CA LEU A 33 3.45 -7.56 5.25
C LEU A 33 4.36 -7.59 6.48
N PHE A 34 5.31 -6.66 6.59
CA PHE A 34 6.13 -6.50 7.80
C PHE A 34 5.26 -6.22 9.02
N ASP A 35 4.32 -5.28 8.91
CA ASP A 35 3.34 -5.01 9.96
C ASP A 35 2.60 -6.30 10.35
N THR A 36 2.15 -7.07 9.36
CA THR A 36 1.34 -8.28 9.58
C THR A 36 2.10 -9.39 10.28
N PHE A 37 3.33 -9.67 9.86
CA PHE A 37 4.07 -10.86 10.30
C PHE A 37 5.09 -10.58 11.40
N VAL A 38 5.56 -9.34 11.53
CA VAL A 38 6.57 -8.97 12.50
C VAL A 38 5.99 -8.06 13.57
N LEU A 39 5.31 -6.98 13.19
CA LEU A 39 4.90 -5.97 14.17
C LEU A 39 3.64 -6.37 14.95
N TYR A 40 2.55 -6.71 14.26
CA TYR A 40 1.24 -6.98 14.84
C TYR A 40 1.19 -8.19 15.78
N PRO A 41 1.96 -9.28 15.59
CA PRO A 41 2.04 -10.34 16.58
C PRO A 41 2.54 -9.83 17.93
N ASN A 42 3.45 -8.86 17.94
CA ASN A 42 3.95 -8.24 19.17
C ASN A 42 2.96 -7.20 19.74
N ILE A 43 2.38 -6.36 18.87
CA ILE A 43 1.41 -5.35 19.29
C ILE A 43 0.16 -5.97 19.93
N PHE A 44 -0.32 -7.09 19.37
CA PHE A 44 -1.57 -7.73 19.79
C PHE A 44 -1.39 -9.03 20.58
N ALA A 45 -0.19 -9.26 21.15
CA ALA A 45 0.12 -10.45 21.92
C ALA A 45 -0.76 -10.61 23.18
N ASP A 46 -0.90 -9.53 23.95
CA ASP A 46 -1.61 -9.51 25.23
C ASP A 46 -2.33 -8.18 25.46
N VAL A 47 -3.39 -7.95 24.70
CA VAL A 47 -4.19 -6.72 24.76
C VAL A 47 -4.99 -6.70 26.08
N PRO A 48 -4.94 -5.61 26.87
CA PRO A 48 -4.44 -4.27 26.52
C PRO A 48 -3.00 -3.96 26.94
N GLN A 49 -2.33 -4.82 27.69
CA GLN A 49 -0.99 -4.56 28.25
C GLN A 49 0.06 -4.35 27.15
N SER A 50 0.00 -5.16 26.10
CA SER A 50 0.89 -5.06 24.93
C SER A 50 0.74 -3.74 24.16
N LEU A 51 -0.43 -3.08 24.22
CA LEU A 51 -0.65 -1.79 23.56
C LEU A 51 0.20 -0.69 24.20
N SER A 52 0.30 -0.67 25.53
CA SER A 52 1.14 0.31 26.25
C SER A 52 2.62 0.11 25.92
N ALA A 53 3.09 -1.14 25.93
CA ALA A 53 4.46 -1.49 25.55
C ALA A 53 4.77 -1.07 24.10
N SER A 54 3.81 -1.28 23.19
CA SER A 54 3.93 -0.90 21.78
C SER A 54 4.04 0.61 21.59
N THR A 55 3.22 1.39 22.30
CA THR A 55 3.30 2.86 22.25
C THR A 55 4.64 3.37 22.76
N GLN A 56 5.20 2.74 23.79
CA GLN A 56 6.54 3.08 24.29
C GLN A 56 7.63 2.75 23.27
N PHE A 57 7.57 1.55 22.66
CA PHE A 57 8.50 1.11 21.62
C PHE A 57 8.46 2.02 20.37
N LEU A 58 7.26 2.43 19.93
CA LEU A 58 7.03 3.25 18.74
C LEU A 58 7.03 4.77 19.01
N SER A 59 7.53 5.20 20.16
CA SER A 59 7.49 6.61 20.59
C SER A 59 8.30 7.57 19.72
N ARG A 60 9.33 7.07 19.02
CA ARG A 60 10.16 7.87 18.10
C ARG A 60 9.70 7.83 16.66
N ALA A 61 9.36 6.64 16.17
CA ALA A 61 8.86 6.41 14.82
C ALA A 61 7.80 5.32 14.89
N SER A 62 6.69 5.56 14.20
CA SER A 62 5.56 4.64 14.15
C SER A 62 5.09 4.46 12.70
N PRO A 63 4.32 3.40 12.42
CA PRO A 63 3.56 3.30 11.18
C PRO A 63 2.86 4.61 10.78
N GLY A 64 2.26 5.32 11.75
CA GLY A 64 1.57 6.60 11.53
C GLY A 64 2.48 7.74 11.07
N SER A 65 3.78 7.70 11.36
CA SER A 65 4.74 8.69 10.85
C SER A 65 5.27 8.39 9.44
N PHE A 66 5.19 7.13 9.00
CA PHE A 66 5.76 6.68 7.72
C PHE A 66 4.71 6.52 6.61
N PHE A 67 3.61 5.81 6.91
CA PHE A 67 2.62 5.42 5.90
C PHE A 67 1.89 6.59 5.22
N PRO A 68 1.52 7.71 5.89
CA PRO A 68 0.82 8.79 5.21
C PRO A 68 1.61 9.38 4.03
N GLY A 69 2.91 9.63 4.22
CA GLY A 69 3.78 10.16 3.17
C GLY A 69 3.95 9.17 2.01
N LEU A 70 4.25 7.91 2.32
CA LEU A 70 4.40 6.86 1.32
C LEU A 70 3.08 6.60 0.56
N GLY A 71 1.94 6.60 1.26
CA GLY A 71 0.61 6.43 0.68
C GLY A 71 0.26 7.57 -0.27
N ALA A 72 0.50 8.82 0.12
CA ALA A 72 0.29 9.99 -0.74
C ALA A 72 1.19 9.93 -1.99
N PHE A 73 2.47 9.55 -1.84
CA PHE A 73 3.38 9.36 -2.95
C PHE A 73 2.91 8.26 -3.92
N THR A 74 2.41 7.15 -3.37
CA THR A 74 1.88 6.03 -4.16
C THR A 74 0.61 6.42 -4.92
N LEU A 75 -0.30 7.18 -4.30
CA LEU A 75 -1.48 7.73 -4.97
C LEU A 75 -1.09 8.69 -6.10
N ALA A 76 -0.15 9.60 -5.86
CA ALA A 76 0.29 10.58 -6.85
C ALA A 76 0.94 9.89 -8.07
N THR A 77 1.86 8.96 -7.84
CA THR A 77 2.50 8.19 -8.92
C THR A 77 1.50 7.30 -9.65
N GLY A 78 0.50 6.76 -8.96
CA GLY A 78 -0.61 6.03 -9.57
C GLY A 78 -1.43 6.90 -10.53
N LEU A 79 -1.86 8.09 -10.11
CA LEU A 79 -2.58 9.04 -10.97
C LEU A 79 -1.78 9.44 -12.21
N VAL A 80 -0.49 9.74 -12.04
CA VAL A 80 0.42 10.04 -13.15
C VAL A 80 0.52 8.86 -14.11
N THR A 81 0.60 7.63 -13.59
CA THR A 81 0.63 6.40 -14.39
C THR A 81 -0.66 6.21 -15.20
N LEU A 82 -1.83 6.40 -14.58
CA LEU A 82 -3.11 6.32 -15.27
C LEU A 82 -3.21 7.35 -16.40
N TRP A 83 -2.79 8.58 -16.13
CA TRP A 83 -2.77 9.63 -17.15
C TRP A 83 -1.80 9.30 -18.29
N ALA A 84 -0.59 8.82 -17.98
CA ALA A 84 0.42 8.49 -18.98
C ALA A 84 -0.01 7.31 -19.88
N TRP A 85 -0.73 6.33 -19.33
CA TRP A 85 -1.23 5.16 -20.07
C TRP A 85 -2.65 5.31 -20.63
N ARG A 86 -3.29 6.48 -20.50
CA ARG A 86 -4.72 6.70 -20.86
C ARG A 86 -5.14 6.29 -22.27
N ARG A 87 -4.20 6.25 -23.23
CA ARG A 87 -4.47 5.90 -24.64
C ARG A 87 -4.37 4.40 -24.92
N ASN A 88 -3.76 3.62 -24.02
CA ASN A 88 -3.57 2.19 -24.19
C ASN A 88 -4.42 1.44 -23.17
N ARG A 89 -5.64 1.08 -23.58
CA ARG A 89 -6.65 0.48 -22.69
C ARG A 89 -6.22 -0.85 -22.08
N GLY A 90 -5.44 -1.65 -22.80
CA GLY A 90 -4.96 -2.95 -22.31
C GLY A 90 -4.00 -2.81 -21.13
N VAL A 91 -3.05 -1.87 -21.21
CA VAL A 91 -2.12 -1.58 -20.10
C VAL A 91 -2.81 -0.80 -18.99
N LEU A 92 -3.63 0.19 -19.35
CA LEU A 92 -4.37 1.04 -18.41
C LEU A 92 -5.26 0.23 -17.47
N ALA A 93 -5.94 -0.82 -17.97
CA ALA A 93 -6.85 -1.62 -17.16
C ALA A 93 -6.15 -2.24 -15.93
N TYR A 94 -4.92 -2.74 -16.09
CA TYR A 94 -4.14 -3.28 -14.98
C TYR A 94 -3.76 -2.18 -13.97
N PHE A 95 -3.25 -1.04 -14.43
CA PHE A 95 -2.91 0.06 -13.53
C PHE A 95 -4.14 0.63 -12.83
N ALA A 96 -5.27 0.74 -13.51
CA ALA A 96 -6.53 1.22 -12.94
C ALA A 96 -7.07 0.27 -11.87
N ALA A 97 -7.05 -1.03 -12.13
CA ALA A 97 -7.44 -2.03 -11.13
C ALA A 97 -6.56 -1.94 -9.88
N GLY A 98 -5.23 -1.90 -10.05
CA GLY A 98 -4.30 -1.77 -8.92
C GLY A 98 -4.49 -0.46 -8.15
N PHE A 99 -4.65 0.66 -8.86
CA PHE A 99 -4.87 1.97 -8.25
C PHE A 99 -6.16 2.02 -7.45
N LEU A 100 -7.26 1.48 -7.97
CA LEU A 100 -8.54 1.46 -7.27
C LEU A 100 -8.48 0.58 -6.01
N LEU A 101 -7.80 -0.57 -6.07
CA LEU A 101 -7.58 -1.41 -4.90
C LEU A 101 -6.78 -0.67 -3.82
N MET A 102 -5.64 -0.05 -4.20
CA MET A 102 -4.82 0.74 -3.29
C MET A 102 -5.61 1.91 -2.69
N ALA A 103 -6.28 2.72 -3.52
CA ALA A 103 -7.05 3.88 -3.05
C ALA A 103 -8.19 3.47 -2.13
N THR A 104 -8.86 2.35 -2.40
CA THR A 104 -10.00 1.89 -1.59
C THR A 104 -9.53 1.27 -0.28
N PHE A 105 -8.57 0.35 -0.31
CA PHE A 105 -8.22 -0.46 0.86
C PHE A 105 -7.06 0.12 1.67
N ASP A 106 -6.08 0.75 1.04
CA ASP A 106 -4.95 1.35 1.74
C ASP A 106 -5.23 2.78 2.19
N PHE A 107 -6.05 3.54 1.45
CA PHE A 107 -6.42 4.91 1.83
C PHE A 107 -7.82 5.02 2.45
N VAL A 108 -8.89 4.74 1.70
CA VAL A 108 -10.27 4.96 2.19
C VAL A 108 -10.59 4.10 3.41
N ALA A 109 -10.32 2.79 3.34
CA ALA A 109 -10.54 1.91 4.49
C ALA A 109 -9.65 2.29 5.67
N SER A 110 -8.41 2.73 5.43
CA SER A 110 -7.55 3.25 6.49
C SER A 110 -8.17 4.44 7.20
N ALA A 111 -8.63 5.44 6.47
CA ALA A 111 -9.24 6.64 7.03
C ALA A 111 -10.55 6.35 7.78
N LEU A 112 -11.42 5.55 7.18
CA LEU A 112 -12.77 5.33 7.70
C LEU A 112 -12.87 4.22 8.75
N TYR A 113 -11.97 3.24 8.73
CA TYR A 113 -12.07 2.05 9.58
C TYR A 113 -10.88 1.87 10.52
N PHE A 114 -9.64 1.99 10.02
CA PHE A 114 -8.45 1.68 10.81
C PHE A 114 -7.99 2.85 11.69
N TRP A 115 -8.05 4.09 11.21
CA TRP A 115 -7.66 5.25 12.02
C TRP A 115 -8.54 5.40 13.27
N PRO A 116 -9.87 5.32 13.21
CA PRO A 116 -10.71 5.37 14.42
C PRO A 116 -10.33 4.27 15.42
N ARG A 117 -10.05 3.06 14.95
CA ARG A 117 -9.65 1.94 15.83
C ARG A 117 -8.26 2.15 16.43
N ASN A 118 -7.33 2.74 15.68
CA ASN A 118 -6.05 3.14 16.23
C ASN A 118 -6.19 4.23 17.29
N THR A 119 -7.11 5.18 17.13
CA THR A 119 -7.42 6.17 18.16
C THR A 119 -7.92 5.51 19.44
N LEU A 120 -8.89 4.58 19.33
CA LEU A 120 -9.39 3.81 20.47
C LEU A 120 -8.25 3.04 21.18
N MET A 121 -7.39 2.37 20.41
CA MET A 121 -6.33 1.49 20.95
C MET A 121 -5.11 2.24 21.49
N PHE A 122 -4.61 3.25 20.78
CA PHE A 122 -3.29 3.84 21.03
C PHE A 122 -3.33 5.28 21.53
N THR A 123 -4.42 6.02 21.31
CA THR A 123 -4.56 7.41 21.77
C THR A 123 -5.38 7.48 23.05
N GLU A 124 -6.56 6.85 23.04
CA GLU A 124 -7.50 6.86 24.16
C GLU A 124 -7.16 5.75 25.15
N GLY A 125 -7.06 4.50 24.66
CA GLY A 125 -6.61 3.35 25.43
C GLY A 125 -7.39 3.15 26.74
N LEU A 126 -6.71 2.62 27.76
CA LEU A 126 -7.31 2.34 29.08
C LEU A 126 -7.71 3.60 29.87
N LYS A 127 -7.33 4.79 29.42
CA LYS A 127 -7.76 6.05 30.05
C LYS A 127 -9.24 6.33 29.79
N VAL A 128 -9.80 5.76 28.72
CA VAL A 128 -11.16 6.02 28.25
C VAL A 128 -11.97 4.72 28.12
N HIS A 129 -11.34 3.61 27.73
CA HIS A 129 -12.02 2.35 27.41
C HIS A 129 -11.68 1.21 28.36
N SER A 130 -12.60 0.26 28.51
CA SER A 130 -12.35 -0.97 29.25
C SER A 130 -11.39 -1.91 28.50
N ALA A 131 -10.77 -2.84 29.24
CA ALA A 131 -9.90 -3.85 28.65
C ALA A 131 -10.64 -4.73 27.62
N GLU A 132 -11.89 -5.09 27.91
CA GLU A 132 -12.75 -5.87 27.01
C GLU A 132 -12.99 -5.13 25.70
N LYS A 133 -13.22 -3.81 25.78
CA LYS A 133 -13.44 -2.99 24.58
C LYS A 133 -12.20 -2.93 23.70
N LEU A 134 -11.02 -2.75 24.29
CA LEU A 134 -9.76 -2.72 23.55
C LEU A 134 -9.44 -4.08 22.92
N LEU A 135 -9.73 -5.17 23.63
CA LEU A 135 -9.60 -6.53 23.10
C LEU A 135 -10.55 -6.75 21.91
N GLU A 136 -11.80 -6.32 22.01
CA GLU A 136 -12.78 -6.38 20.90
C GLU A 136 -12.27 -5.60 19.68
N VAL A 137 -11.84 -4.35 19.88
CA VAL A 137 -11.35 -3.48 18.80
C VAL A 137 -10.10 -4.07 18.14
N SER A 138 -9.18 -4.65 18.91
CA SER A 138 -7.99 -5.30 18.36
C SER A 138 -8.34 -6.52 17.48
N ARG A 139 -9.38 -7.30 17.86
CA ARG A 139 -9.87 -8.42 17.04
C ARG A 139 -10.46 -7.92 15.73
N GLN A 140 -11.31 -6.91 15.79
CA GLN A 140 -11.90 -6.29 14.59
C GLN A 140 -10.82 -5.75 13.65
N PHE A 141 -9.82 -5.04 14.20
CA PHE A 141 -8.70 -4.52 13.44
C PHE A 141 -7.94 -5.62 12.70
N ARG A 142 -7.54 -6.69 13.41
CA ARG A 142 -6.80 -7.82 12.81
C ARG A 142 -7.60 -8.55 11.74
N SER A 143 -8.88 -8.79 11.97
CA SER A 143 -9.75 -9.45 11.00
C SER A 143 -9.89 -8.62 9.72
N ALA A 144 -10.16 -7.32 9.84
CA ALA A 144 -10.30 -6.44 8.68
C ALA A 144 -8.96 -6.23 7.95
N HIS A 145 -7.83 -6.23 8.66
CA HIS A 145 -6.50 -6.01 8.10
C HIS A 145 -6.13 -7.04 7.02
N TRP A 146 -6.57 -8.30 7.15
CA TRP A 146 -6.31 -9.32 6.13
C TRP A 146 -6.90 -8.99 4.76
N ILE A 147 -8.06 -8.30 4.72
CA ILE A 147 -8.64 -7.82 3.47
C ILE A 147 -7.69 -6.81 2.81
N ARG A 148 -7.12 -5.91 3.60
CA ARG A 148 -6.13 -4.92 3.12
C ARG A 148 -4.85 -5.59 2.63
N VAL A 149 -4.37 -6.62 3.32
CA VAL A 149 -3.20 -7.41 2.86
C VAL A 149 -3.45 -8.02 1.48
N VAL A 150 -4.58 -8.71 1.31
CA VAL A 150 -4.94 -9.31 0.01
C VAL A 150 -5.06 -8.22 -1.07
N ALA A 151 -5.77 -7.13 -0.79
CA ALA A 151 -5.93 -6.04 -1.74
C ALA A 151 -4.60 -5.38 -2.15
N SER A 152 -3.71 -5.12 -1.20
CA SER A 152 -2.39 -4.51 -1.47
C SER A 152 -1.50 -5.43 -2.29
N VAL A 153 -1.50 -6.74 -2.00
CA VAL A 153 -0.79 -7.76 -2.78
C VAL A 153 -1.35 -7.82 -4.20
N THR A 154 -2.67 -7.89 -4.36
CA THR A 154 -3.31 -7.86 -5.69
C THR A 154 -2.98 -6.57 -6.44
N ALA A 155 -3.00 -5.41 -5.78
CA ALA A 155 -2.63 -4.14 -6.38
C ALA A 155 -1.18 -4.13 -6.90
N SER A 156 -0.24 -4.69 -6.15
CA SER A 156 1.16 -4.89 -6.59
C SER A 156 1.24 -5.77 -7.83
N PHE A 157 0.55 -6.92 -7.83
CA PHE A 157 0.51 -7.79 -9.01
C PHE A 157 -0.10 -7.09 -10.23
N CYS A 158 -1.18 -6.33 -10.05
CA CYS A 158 -1.76 -5.52 -11.12
C CYS A 158 -0.74 -4.51 -11.69
N ALA A 159 0.01 -3.81 -10.84
CA ALA A 159 1.03 -2.87 -11.30
C ALA A 159 2.16 -3.58 -12.09
N MET A 160 2.62 -4.75 -11.62
CA MET A 160 3.61 -5.57 -12.32
C MET A 160 3.08 -6.10 -13.66
N LEU A 161 1.84 -6.59 -13.71
CA LEU A 161 1.20 -7.07 -14.93
C LEU A 161 0.99 -5.95 -15.96
N GLY A 162 0.70 -4.72 -15.51
CA GLY A 162 0.68 -3.55 -16.37
C GLY A 162 2.02 -3.33 -17.08
N LEU A 163 3.13 -3.42 -16.34
CA LEU A 163 4.48 -3.32 -16.90
C LEU A 163 4.84 -4.47 -17.85
N VAL A 164 4.53 -5.71 -17.48
CA VAL A 164 4.75 -6.88 -18.35
C VAL A 164 3.97 -6.75 -19.65
N THR A 165 2.71 -6.30 -19.58
CA THR A 165 1.86 -6.08 -20.75
C THR A 165 2.42 -4.98 -21.64
N ALA A 166 2.89 -3.87 -21.06
CA ALA A 166 3.55 -2.79 -21.78
C ALA A 166 4.83 -3.25 -22.52
N ALA A 167 5.65 -4.09 -21.86
CA ALA A 167 6.86 -4.65 -22.47
C ALA A 167 6.54 -5.57 -23.65
N ARG A 168 5.53 -6.45 -23.50
CA ARG A 168 5.09 -7.36 -24.58
C ARG A 168 4.58 -6.62 -25.81
N GLN A 169 3.77 -5.58 -25.62
CA GLN A 169 3.25 -4.78 -26.73
C GLN A 169 4.36 -3.99 -27.45
N SER A 170 5.35 -3.50 -26.69
CA SER A 170 6.53 -2.84 -27.28
C SER A 170 7.35 -3.79 -28.16
N ALA A 171 7.45 -5.07 -27.78
CA ALA A 171 8.17 -6.08 -28.56
C ALA A 171 7.42 -6.52 -29.84
N GLN A 172 6.08 -6.48 -29.84
CA GLN A 172 5.26 -6.83 -31.01
C GLN A 172 5.18 -5.72 -32.07
N ASN A 173 5.46 -4.48 -31.69
CA ASN A 173 5.43 -3.32 -32.58
C ASN A 173 6.79 -3.00 -33.23
N GLN A 174 7.82 -3.83 -32.99
CA GLN A 174 9.16 -3.75 -33.59
C GLN A 174 9.31 -4.75 -34.72
#